data_AF-A0A376KPX0-F1
#
_entry.id   AF-A0A376KPX0-F1
#
_cell.length_a   1.000
_cell.length_b   1.000
_cell.length_c   1.000
_cell.angle_alpha   90.00
_cell.angle_beta   90.00
_cell.angle_gamma   90.00
#
_symmetry.space_group_name_H-M   'P 1'
#
loop_
_entity.id
_entity.type
_entity.pdbx_description
1 polymer ?
#
loop_
_entity_poly.entity_id
_entity_poly.type
_entity_poly.pdbx_seq_one_letter_code
_entity_poly.pdbx_strand_id
1 'polypeptide(L)'
;MQVFIMRHGDAALDAASDSVRPLTTNGCDESRLMANWLKGQKVEIERVLVSPFLRAEQTLEEVGDWSEPAFQCRSSAGVNALRRCWSGQCLFAGVDQ
;
A
#
# COMPACT_ATOMS: atom_id res chain seq x y z
N MET A 1 -13.62 9.71 10.76
CA MET A 1 -12.52 9.43 9.81
C MET A 1 -11.81 8.19 10.31
N GLN A 2 -11.77 7.13 9.49
CA GLN A 2 -11.05 5.90 9.81
C GLN A 2 -9.68 5.90 9.15
N VAL A 3 -8.67 5.38 9.83
CA VAL A 3 -7.31 5.25 9.31
C VAL A 3 -6.91 3.79 9.43
N PHE A 4 -6.53 3.20 8.31
CA PHE A 4 -6.04 1.82 8.26
C PHE A 4 -4.54 1.87 8.03
N ILE A 5 -3.78 1.24 8.91
CA ILE A 5 -2.32 1.15 8.79
C ILE A 5 -2.00 -0.29 8.40
N MET A 6 -1.47 -0.46 7.19
CA MET A 6 -1.04 -1.75 6.66
C MET A 6 0.47 -1.74 6.53
N ARG A 7 1.12 -2.81 7.00
CA ARG A 7 2.53 -3.06 6.73
C ARG A 7 2.66 -3.63 5.31
N HIS A 8 3.77 -3.34 4.62
CA HIS A 8 4.08 -4.03 3.37
C HIS A 8 4.11 -5.56 3.57
N GLY A 9 3.75 -6.32 2.54
CA GLY A 9 3.88 -7.78 2.53
C GLY A 9 5.34 -8.23 2.62
N ASP A 10 5.57 -9.52 2.83
CA ASP A 10 6.93 -10.06 2.90
C ASP A 10 7.76 -9.69 1.65
N ALA A 11 9.01 -9.28 1.86
CA ALA A 11 9.88 -8.72 0.83
C ALA A 11 11.20 -9.48 0.75
N ALA A 12 11.68 -9.70 -0.48
CA ALA A 12 12.89 -10.46 -0.75
C ALA A 12 14.07 -9.91 0.04
N LEU A 13 14.91 -10.79 0.57
CA LEU A 13 16.07 -10.40 1.39
C LEU A 13 17.19 -9.80 0.55
N ASP A 14 17.32 -10.23 -0.71
CA ASP A 14 18.39 -9.82 -1.61
C ASP A 14 17.85 -8.91 -2.73
N ALA A 15 18.49 -7.77 -2.91
CA ALA A 15 18.21 -6.79 -3.96
C ALA A 15 19.40 -5.83 -4.09
N ALA A 16 19.46 -5.07 -5.19
CA ALA A 16 20.52 -4.09 -5.42
C ALA A 16 20.60 -2.99 -4.32
N SER A 17 19.47 -2.66 -3.68
CA SER A 17 19.38 -1.77 -2.52
C SER A 17 18.10 -2.04 -1.73
N ASP A 18 18.02 -1.61 -0.47
CA ASP A 18 16.82 -1.85 0.35
C ASP A 18 15.54 -1.27 -0.29
N SER A 19 15.64 -0.06 -0.85
CA SER A 19 14.53 0.65 -1.48
C SER A 19 13.88 -0.10 -2.65
N VAL A 20 14.61 -0.99 -3.32
CA VAL A 20 14.15 -1.75 -4.50
C VAL A 20 13.95 -3.23 -4.20
N ARG A 21 13.86 -3.62 -2.93
CA ARG A 21 13.51 -4.99 -2.54
C ARG A 21 12.09 -5.30 -3.01
N PRO A 22 11.90 -6.30 -3.90
CA PRO A 22 10.58 -6.67 -4.36
C PRO A 22 9.84 -7.48 -3.29
N LEU A 23 8.52 -7.50 -3.39
CA LEU A 23 7.67 -8.42 -2.66
C LEU A 23 8.01 -9.87 -3.03
N THR A 24 7.98 -10.77 -2.05
CA THR A 24 8.03 -12.21 -2.32
C THR A 24 6.67 -12.69 -2.81
N THR A 25 6.61 -13.86 -3.44
CA THR A 25 5.33 -14.49 -3.80
C THR A 25 4.43 -14.67 -2.58
N ASN A 26 5.02 -15.05 -1.43
CA ASN A 26 4.29 -15.14 -0.17
C ASN A 26 3.75 -13.77 0.26
N GLY A 27 4.55 -12.71 0.15
CA GLY A 27 4.11 -11.34 0.45
C GLY A 27 2.97 -10.86 -0.44
N CYS A 28 2.96 -11.23 -1.73
CA CYS A 28 1.83 -10.99 -2.63
C CYS A 28 0.56 -11.71 -2.14
N ASP A 29 0.65 -13.00 -1.82
CA ASP A 29 -0.48 -13.79 -1.37
C ASP A 29 -1.07 -13.27 -0.04
N GLU A 30 -0.21 -12.91 0.92
CA GLU A 30 -0.63 -12.27 2.18
C GLU A 30 -1.35 -10.93 1.95
N SER A 31 -0.85 -10.12 1.02
CA SER A 31 -1.44 -8.83 0.65
C SER A 31 -2.85 -9.03 0.05
N ARG A 32 -3.02 -10.01 -0.83
CA ARG A 32 -4.32 -10.39 -1.41
C ARG A 32 -5.30 -10.92 -0.35
N LEU A 33 -4.81 -11.71 0.60
CA LEU A 33 -5.64 -12.18 1.71
C LEU A 33 -6.17 -11.01 2.55
N MET A 34 -5.32 -10.01 2.82
CA MET A 34 -5.74 -8.81 3.52
C MET A 34 -6.75 -7.98 2.72
N ALA A 35 -6.54 -7.84 1.41
CA ALA A 35 -7.48 -7.16 0.52
C ALA A 35 -8.88 -7.80 0.56
N ASN A 36 -8.93 -9.14 0.51
CA ASN A 36 -10.17 -9.90 0.63
C ASN A 36 -10.86 -9.70 1.98
N TRP A 37 -10.09 -9.67 3.06
CA TRP A 37 -10.62 -9.39 4.39
C TRP A 37 -11.22 -7.99 4.47
N LEU A 38 -10.53 -6.96 3.97
CA LEU A 38 -11.02 -5.58 3.92
C LEU A 38 -12.31 -5.45 3.10
N LYS A 39 -12.40 -6.17 1.97
CA LYS A 39 -13.61 -6.22 1.15
C LYS A 39 -14.80 -6.81 1.91
N GLY A 40 -14.57 -7.87 2.70
CA GLY A 40 -15.58 -8.46 3.58
C GLY A 40 -16.08 -7.50 4.67
N GLN A 41 -15.23 -6.57 5.11
CA GLN A 41 -15.59 -5.53 6.07
C GLN A 41 -16.37 -4.35 5.45
N LYS A 42 -16.60 -4.35 4.12
CA LYS A 42 -17.24 -3.25 3.38
C LYS A 42 -16.57 -1.89 3.63
N VAL A 43 -15.24 -1.89 3.71
CA VAL A 43 -14.45 -0.67 3.87
C VAL A 43 -14.32 0.03 2.52
N GLU A 44 -14.76 1.28 2.44
CA GLU A 44 -14.54 2.14 1.28
C GLU A 44 -13.31 3.01 1.52
N ILE A 45 -12.26 2.81 0.71
CA ILE A 45 -11.00 3.55 0.85
C ILE A 45 -11.03 4.76 -0.08
N GLU A 46 -11.14 5.95 0.50
CA GLU A 46 -11.17 7.22 -0.25
C GLU A 46 -9.77 7.66 -0.71
N ARG A 47 -8.76 7.48 0.15
CA ARG A 47 -7.38 7.88 -0.12
C ARG A 47 -6.39 6.83 0.34
N VAL A 48 -5.23 6.88 -0.30
CA VAL A 48 -4.11 5.98 -0.02
C VAL A 48 -2.84 6.79 0.07
N LEU A 49 -2.02 6.43 1.04
CA LEU A 49 -0.67 6.93 1.24
C LEU A 49 0.23 5.71 1.24
N VAL A 50 1.26 5.72 0.41
CA VAL A 50 2.18 4.60 0.23
C VAL A 50 3.62 5.12 0.34
N SER A 51 4.49 4.33 0.96
CA SER A 51 5.92 4.62 0.97
C SER A 51 6.51 4.48 -0.45
N PRO A 52 7.55 5.27 -0.81
CA PRO A 52 8.20 5.20 -2.12
C PRO A 52 9.07 3.94 -2.32
N PHE A 53 9.01 2.96 -1.42
CA PHE A 53 9.80 1.72 -1.54
C PHE A 53 9.01 0.68 -2.34
N LEU A 54 9.72 -0.07 -3.18
CA LEU A 54 9.11 -0.99 -4.15
C LEU A 54 8.14 -1.99 -3.49
N ARG A 55 8.52 -2.57 -2.35
CA ARG A 55 7.66 -3.49 -1.58
C ARG A 55 6.34 -2.87 -1.11
N ALA A 56 6.32 -1.58 -0.78
CA ALA A 56 5.10 -0.90 -0.35
C ALA A 56 4.20 -0.59 -1.55
N GLU A 57 4.79 -0.17 -2.67
CA GLU A 57 4.07 0.04 -3.94
C GLU A 57 3.46 -1.27 -4.46
N GLN A 58 4.22 -2.36 -4.48
CA GLN A 58 3.73 -3.68 -4.90
C GLN A 58 2.66 -4.24 -3.96
N THR A 59 2.78 -4.00 -2.65
CA THR A 59 1.69 -4.35 -1.71
C THR A 59 0.40 -3.62 -2.07
N LEU A 60 0.50 -2.34 -2.42
CA LEU A 60 -0.66 -1.56 -2.84
C LEU A 60 -1.23 -2.06 -4.17
N GLU A 61 -0.41 -2.44 -5.14
CA GLU A 61 -0.85 -3.07 -6.39
C GLU A 61 -1.63 -4.35 -6.09
N GLU A 62 -1.11 -5.25 -5.25
CA GLU A 62 -1.80 -6.50 -4.91
C GLU A 62 -3.11 -6.29 -4.15
N VAL A 63 -3.20 -5.22 -3.36
CA VAL A 63 -4.45 -4.84 -2.67
C VAL A 63 -5.43 -4.14 -3.61
N GLY A 64 -4.91 -3.34 -4.54
CA GLY A 64 -5.68 -2.52 -5.49
C GLY A 64 -6.19 -3.29 -6.70
N ASP A 65 -5.41 -4.23 -7.23
CA ASP A 65 -5.72 -5.06 -8.41
C ASP A 65 -6.93 -5.98 -8.17
N TRP A 66 -7.24 -6.27 -6.91
CA TRP A 66 -8.47 -7.00 -6.54
C TRP A 66 -9.72 -6.11 -6.44
N SER A 67 -9.56 -4.79 -6.57
CA SER A 67 -10.63 -3.79 -6.58
C SER A 67 -10.78 -3.14 -7.96
N GLU A 68 -11.87 -3.45 -8.66
CA GLU A 68 -12.32 -2.70 -9.86
C GLU A 68 -12.50 -1.19 -9.55
N PRO A 69 -12.41 -0.28 -10.54
CA PRO A 69 -11.39 0.77 -10.57
C PRO A 69 -11.80 2.02 -9.77
N ALA A 70 -11.17 2.24 -8.62
CA ALA A 70 -11.15 3.55 -7.97
C ALA A 70 -9.86 3.87 -7.19
N PHE A 71 -8.86 2.98 -7.20
CA PHE A 71 -7.54 3.29 -6.65
C PHE A 71 -6.75 4.16 -7.62
N GLN A 72 -7.07 5.45 -7.69
CA GLN A 72 -6.22 6.40 -8.39
C GLN A 72 -5.02 6.75 -7.49
N CYS A 73 -4.05 5.83 -7.47
CA CYS A 73 -2.75 6.04 -6.88
C CYS A 73 -2.04 7.18 -7.64
N ARG A 74 -2.11 8.39 -7.12
CA ARG A 74 -1.26 9.50 -7.61
C ARG A 74 0.13 9.28 -7.01
N SER A 75 1.01 8.62 -7.76
CA SER A 75 2.44 8.60 -7.44
C SER A 75 2.96 10.03 -7.47
N SER A 76 3.08 10.65 -6.30
CA SER A 76 3.78 11.91 -6.16
C SER A 76 5.26 11.57 -6.03
N ALA A 77 5.97 11.62 -7.16
CA ALA A 77 7.40 11.83 -7.15
C ALA A 77 7.71 13.07 -6.28
N GLY A 78 8.44 12.86 -5.18
CA GLY A 78 9.00 13.95 -4.38
C GLY A 78 8.39 14.08 -2.98
N VAL A 79 9.30 14.32 -2.03
CA VAL A 79 9.17 14.42 -0.56
C VAL A 79 8.19 15.51 -0.05
N ASN A 80 7.31 16.04 -0.91
CA ASN A 80 6.41 17.16 -0.62
C ASN A 80 4.91 16.79 -0.49
N ALA A 81 4.55 15.51 -0.60
CA ALA A 81 3.14 15.07 -0.58
C ALA A 81 2.49 15.02 0.82
N LEU A 82 3.29 15.07 1.88
CA LEU A 82 2.82 14.99 3.27
C LEU A 82 1.96 16.19 3.73
N ARG A 83 1.89 17.30 2.97
CA ARG A 83 1.18 18.52 3.40
C ARG A 83 -0.29 18.66 2.96
N ARG A 84 -0.87 17.71 2.20
CA ARG A 84 -2.24 17.87 1.65
C ARG A 84 -3.24 16.74 1.95
N CYS A 85 -2.96 15.85 2.89
CA CYS A 85 -3.94 14.87 3.37
C CYS A 85 -4.46 15.24 4.75
N TRP A 86 -5.39 16.19 4.80
CA TRP A 86 -6.27 16.41 5.95
C TRP A 86 -7.70 16.49 5.42
N SER A 87 -8.55 15.47 5.67
CA SER A 87 -10.05 15.54 5.69
C SER A 87 -10.84 14.22 5.44
N GLY A 88 -10.33 13.00 5.69
CA GLY A 88 -11.13 11.78 5.44
C GLY A 88 -10.34 10.61 4.86
N GLN A 89 -10.42 9.47 5.53
CA GLN A 89 -9.98 8.11 5.19
C GLN A 89 -8.71 7.95 4.34
N CYS A 90 -7.61 7.56 4.99
CA CYS A 90 -6.35 7.18 4.34
C CYS A 90 -5.97 5.74 4.73
N LEU A 91 -5.73 4.87 3.74
CA LEU A 91 -4.95 3.65 3.94
C LEU A 91 -3.47 4.03 3.86
N PHE A 92 -2.70 3.74 4.90
CA PHE A 92 -1.26 3.98 4.93
C PHE A 92 -0.53 2.64 4.76
N ALA A 93 0.11 2.42 3.62
CA ALA A 93 0.97 1.27 3.37
C ALA A 93 2.41 1.62 3.79
N GLY A 94 2.72 1.32 5.06
CA GLY A 94 4.05 1.22 5.67
C GLY A 94 4.97 2.45 5.64
N VAL A 95 5.25 3.03 6.81
CA VAL A 95 6.50 3.76 7.05
C VAL A 95 7.54 2.71 7.45
N ASP A 96 8.51 2.41 6.59
CA ASP A 96 9.64 1.56 6.97
C ASP A 96 10.75 2.37 7.62
N GLN A 97 11.33 1.82 8.69
CA GLN A 97 12.62 2.21 9.25
C GLN A 97 13.75 1.52 8.48
#